data_AF-A0A3D0MWL3-F1
#
_entry.id   AF-A0A3D0MWL3-F1
#
_cell.length_a   1.000
_cell.length_b   1.000
_cell.length_c   1.000
_cell.angle_alpha   90.00
_cell.angle_beta   90.00
_cell.angle_gamma   90.00
#
_symmetry.space_group_name_H-M   'P 1'
#
loop_
_entity.id
_entity.type
_entity.pdbx_description
1 polymer ?
#
loop_
_entity_poly.entity_id
_entity_poly.type
_entity_poly.pdbx_seq_one_letter_code
_entity_poly.pdbx_strand_id
1 'polypeptide(L)'
;MSIINDKNKDIISGIEKLFDTSFRITDNSIILDIRNEVTHYKIHLEMFPDDVKGDEENYLVSVYTNNCHLQLQNCKRIIISQMLEEIIFISETSDKISGLIVSKRGDCSLYSNVDKDVLSKDFSELNSEKLLSAVALSVSEEIPD
;
A
#
# COMPACT_ATOMS: atom_id res chain seq x y z
N MET A 1 10.13 19.21 10.62
CA MET A 1 8.73 18.78 10.46
C MET A 1 8.70 17.31 10.85
N SER A 2 7.88 16.89 11.82
CA SER A 2 7.85 15.47 12.21
C SER A 2 7.21 14.69 11.07
N ILE A 3 7.91 13.69 10.53
CA ILE A 3 7.39 12.80 9.46
C ILE A 3 6.18 11.98 9.97
N ILE A 4 6.05 11.86 11.29
CA ILE A 4 4.92 11.19 11.94
C ILE A 4 4.06 12.22 12.65
N ASN A 5 2.80 12.31 12.26
CA ASN A 5 1.75 13.02 12.99
C ASN A 5 0.86 12.01 13.76
N ASP A 6 -0.11 12.51 14.53
CA ASP A 6 -1.00 11.64 15.32
C ASP A 6 -1.90 10.73 14.46
N LYS A 7 -2.25 11.13 13.22
CA LYS A 7 -3.03 10.29 12.28
C LYS A 7 -2.24 9.06 11.81
N ASN A 8 -0.93 9.19 11.62
CA ASN A 8 -0.11 8.09 11.11
C ASN A 8 0.30 7.09 12.20
N LYS A 9 0.17 7.43 13.49
CA LYS A 9 0.58 6.56 14.60
C LYS A 9 -0.21 5.25 14.65
N ASP A 10 -1.54 5.31 14.47
CA ASP A 10 -2.39 4.12 14.52
C ASP A 10 -2.13 3.20 13.34
N ILE A 11 -1.93 3.76 12.15
CA ILE A 11 -1.57 3.02 10.94
C ILE A 11 -0.20 2.35 11.14
N ILE A 12 0.81 3.11 11.56
CA ILE A 12 2.17 2.60 11.83
C ILE A 12 2.10 1.44 12.81
N SER A 13 1.46 1.62 13.97
CA SER A 13 1.28 0.57 14.98
C SER A 13 0.55 -0.66 14.44
N GLY A 14 -0.48 -0.47 13.62
CA GLY A 14 -1.21 -1.55 12.96
C GLY A 14 -0.34 -2.36 11.99
N ILE A 15 0.52 -1.69 11.22
CA ILE A 15 1.45 -2.33 10.29
C ILE A 15 2.55 -3.08 11.06
N GLU A 16 3.12 -2.45 12.10
CA GLU A 16 4.13 -3.09 12.95
C GLU A 16 3.59 -4.38 13.57
N LYS A 17 2.36 -4.34 14.08
CA LYS A 17 1.68 -5.51 14.62
C LYS A 17 1.43 -6.59 13.55
N LEU A 18 1.04 -6.20 12.35
CA LEU A 18 0.79 -7.14 11.26
C LEU A 18 2.06 -7.90 10.89
N PHE A 19 3.19 -7.20 10.71
CA PHE A 19 4.45 -7.80 10.26
C PHE A 19 5.38 -8.28 11.39
N ASP A 20 5.05 -8.01 12.65
CA ASP A 20 5.88 -8.33 13.82
C ASP A 20 7.30 -7.72 13.70
N THR A 21 7.36 -6.47 13.26
CA THR A 21 8.59 -5.70 13.08
C THR A 21 8.31 -4.23 13.31
N SER A 22 9.35 -3.44 13.63
CA SER A 22 9.21 -2.02 13.93
C SER A 22 9.76 -1.15 12.82
N PHE A 23 9.11 -0.01 12.58
CA PHE A 23 9.62 0.96 11.64
C PHE A 23 10.91 1.60 12.16
N ARG A 24 11.84 1.82 11.22
CA ARG A 24 12.98 2.71 11.40
C ARG A 24 12.67 4.04 10.75
N ILE A 25 12.70 5.10 11.55
CA ILE A 25 12.44 6.46 11.08
C ILE A 25 13.79 7.13 10.82
N THR A 26 13.90 7.79 9.68
CA THR A 26 15.04 8.64 9.32
C THR A 26 14.58 10.09 9.19
N ASP A 27 15.50 11.00 8.84
CA ASP A 27 15.17 12.41 8.63
C ASP A 27 14.21 12.63 7.44
N ASN A 28 14.17 11.69 6.48
CA ASN A 28 13.46 11.85 5.20
C ASN A 28 12.47 10.72 4.88
N SER A 29 12.47 9.62 5.63
CA SER A 29 11.66 8.45 5.30
C SER A 29 11.31 7.59 6.52
N ILE A 30 10.23 6.84 6.37
CA ILE A 30 9.82 5.77 7.26
C ILE A 30 10.14 4.44 6.57
N ILE A 31 10.85 3.55 7.24
CA ILE A 31 11.40 2.33 6.64
C ILE A 31 10.95 1.09 7.42
N LEU A 32 10.51 0.05 6.72
CA LEU A 32 10.18 -1.25 7.29
C LEU A 32 10.92 -2.36 6.55
N ASP A 33 11.69 -3.15 7.29
CA ASP A 33 12.29 -4.37 6.77
C ASP A 33 11.43 -5.57 7.17
N ILE A 34 10.82 -6.22 6.18
CA ILE A 34 9.99 -7.41 6.37
C ILE A 34 10.79 -8.62 5.89
N ARG A 35 10.84 -9.65 6.73
CA ARG A 35 11.54 -10.90 6.43
C ARG A 35 10.68 -12.07 6.84
N ASN A 36 10.76 -13.15 6.07
CA ASN A 36 10.19 -14.42 6.46
C ASN A 36 11.28 -15.48 6.41
N GLU A 37 11.56 -16.07 7.57
CA GLU A 37 12.63 -17.05 7.73
C GLU A 37 12.31 -18.39 7.05
N VAL A 38 11.04 -18.69 6.79
CA VAL A 38 10.60 -19.94 6.15
C VAL A 38 10.70 -19.86 4.62
N THR A 39 10.24 -18.75 4.03
CA THR A 39 10.23 -18.56 2.57
C THR A 39 11.45 -17.79 2.05
N HIS A 40 12.29 -17.28 2.95
CA HIS A 40 13.51 -16.51 2.67
C HIS A 40 13.32 -15.23 1.85
N TYR A 41 12.09 -14.73 1.71
CA TYR A 41 11.88 -13.44 1.07
C TYR A 41 12.36 -12.30 2.00
N LYS A 42 12.80 -11.22 1.36
CA LYS A 42 13.15 -9.96 2.00
C LYS A 42 12.44 -8.86 1.25
N ILE A 43 11.66 -8.06 1.97
CA ILE A 43 11.01 -6.87 1.45
C ILE A 43 11.55 -5.69 2.25
N HIS A 44 12.05 -4.69 1.53
CA HIS A 44 12.42 -3.40 2.07
C HIS A 44 11.38 -2.39 1.60
N LEU A 45 10.61 -1.85 2.53
CA LEU A 45 9.58 -0.86 2.28
C LEU A 45 10.08 0.50 2.78
N GLU A 46 9.99 1.51 1.92
CA GLU A 46 10.29 2.90 2.27
C GLU A 46 9.11 3.80 1.90
N MET A 47 8.73 4.68 2.81
CA MET A 47 7.72 5.71 2.60
C MET A 47 8.38 7.08 2.79
N PHE A 48 8.40 7.87 1.73
CA PHE A 48 8.90 9.25 1.74
C PHE A 48 7.69 10.19 1.74
N PRO A 49 7.62 11.17 2.65
CA PRO A 49 6.66 12.25 2.52
C PRO A 49 6.85 12.96 1.18
N ASP A 50 5.77 13.07 0.41
CA ASP A 50 5.76 13.76 -0.86
C ASP A 50 5.37 15.23 -0.59
N ASP A 51 6.36 16.12 -0.65
CA ASP A 51 6.33 17.54 -0.25
C ASP A 51 5.48 18.43 -1.19
N VAL A 52 4.40 17.87 -1.77
CA VAL A 52 3.50 18.59 -2.66
C VAL A 52 2.72 19.60 -1.82
N LYS A 53 3.01 20.89 -2.04
CA LYS A 53 2.39 22.04 -1.36
C LYS A 53 0.85 21.95 -1.36
N GLY A 54 0.27 21.49 -0.27
CA GLY A 54 -1.17 21.52 0.03
C GLY A 54 -1.56 20.38 0.97
N ASP A 55 -1.99 20.74 2.18
CA ASP A 55 -2.63 20.04 3.33
C ASP A 55 -2.90 18.52 3.40
N GLU A 56 -2.59 17.70 2.41
CA GLU A 56 -2.71 16.23 2.46
C GLU A 56 -1.31 15.60 2.45
N GLU A 57 -1.00 14.84 3.51
CA GLU A 57 0.23 14.06 3.61
C GLU A 57 0.18 12.90 2.61
N ASN A 58 0.76 13.12 1.43
CA ASN A 58 0.96 12.09 0.44
C ASN A 58 2.31 11.41 0.66
N TYR A 59 2.42 10.16 0.22
CA TYR A 59 3.67 9.41 0.26
C TYR A 59 4.10 8.95 -1.13
N LEU A 60 5.41 9.00 -1.36
CA LEU A 60 6.07 8.12 -2.31
C LEU A 60 6.40 6.81 -1.59
N VAL A 61 5.75 5.72 -2.00
CA VAL A 61 5.97 4.39 -1.44
C VAL A 61 6.85 3.58 -2.38
N SER A 62 7.98 3.09 -1.88
CA SER A 62 8.91 2.25 -2.63
C SER A 62 9.06 0.90 -1.93
N VAL A 63 8.95 -0.17 -2.71
CA VAL A 63 9.09 -1.56 -2.26
C VAL A 63 10.20 -2.21 -3.06
N TYR A 64 11.23 -2.66 -2.37
CA TYR A 64 12.34 -3.40 -2.94
C TYR A 64 12.27 -4.85 -2.48
N THR A 65 12.38 -5.76 -3.43
CA THR A 65 12.53 -7.19 -3.17
C THR A 65 13.84 -7.67 -3.79
N ASN A 66 14.10 -8.97 -3.73
CA ASN A 66 15.28 -9.55 -4.37
C ASN A 66 15.27 -9.43 -5.91
N ASN A 67 14.11 -9.22 -6.54
CA ASN A 67 13.97 -9.26 -8.00
C ASN A 67 13.15 -8.11 -8.60
N CYS A 68 12.56 -7.23 -7.78
CA CYS A 68 11.82 -6.08 -8.27
C CYS A 68 11.99 -4.84 -7.41
N HIS A 69 11.74 -3.70 -8.05
CA HIS A 69 11.54 -2.42 -7.41
C HIS A 69 10.18 -1.90 -7.89
N LEU A 70 9.25 -1.76 -6.95
CA LEU A 70 7.90 -1.26 -7.19
C LEU A 70 7.75 0.08 -6.51
N GLN A 71 7.08 1.03 -7.17
CA GLN A 71 6.92 2.37 -6.64
C GLN A 71 5.51 2.89 -6.92
N LEU A 72 4.90 3.50 -5.91
CA LEU A 72 3.61 4.17 -5.98
C LEU A 72 3.78 5.61 -5.53
N GLN A 73 3.50 6.56 -6.43
CA GLN A 73 3.52 7.99 -6.12
C GLN A 73 2.14 8.45 -5.64
N ASN A 74 2.08 9.60 -4.97
CA ASN A 74 0.82 10.22 -4.53
C ASN A 74 -0.06 9.24 -3.71
N CYS A 75 0.57 8.41 -2.87
CA CYS A 75 -0.14 7.50 -1.99
C CYS A 75 -0.84 8.31 -0.89
N LYS A 76 -2.17 8.30 -0.91
CA LYS A 76 -3.01 9.09 0.01
C LYS A 76 -3.62 8.26 1.12
N ARG A 77 -3.79 6.96 0.87
CA ARG A 77 -4.50 6.05 1.77
C ARG A 77 -3.72 4.77 1.94
N ILE A 78 -3.77 4.24 3.16
CA ILE A 78 -3.13 2.97 3.53
C ILE A 78 -4.19 2.14 4.24
N ILE A 79 -4.44 0.94 3.73
CA ILE A 79 -5.41 0.00 4.27
C ILE A 79 -4.64 -1.21 4.82
N ILE A 80 -4.97 -1.61 6.04
CA ILE A 80 -4.37 -2.78 6.70
C ILE A 80 -5.42 -3.88 6.74
N SER A 81 -5.21 -4.96 5.98
CA SER A 81 -6.09 -6.12 6.01
C SER A 81 -5.52 -7.19 6.93
N GLN A 82 -6.06 -7.28 8.15
CA GLN A 82 -5.67 -8.32 9.11
C GLN A 82 -6.09 -9.72 8.64
N MET A 83 -7.21 -9.83 7.89
CA MET A 83 -7.71 -11.11 7.38
C MET A 83 -6.82 -11.67 6.27
N LEU A 84 -6.33 -10.81 5.37
CA LEU A 84 -5.47 -11.21 4.25
C LEU A 84 -3.97 -11.13 4.58
N GLU A 85 -3.66 -10.63 5.78
CA GLU A 85 -2.31 -10.36 6.26
C GLU A 85 -1.47 -9.49 5.31
N GLU A 86 -2.06 -8.40 4.83
CA GLU A 86 -1.43 -7.50 3.86
C GLU A 86 -1.71 -6.03 4.15
N ILE A 87 -0.87 -5.17 3.57
CA ILE A 87 -1.06 -3.74 3.50
C ILE A 87 -1.27 -3.32 2.06
N ILE A 88 -2.17 -2.37 1.86
CA ILE A 88 -2.56 -1.87 0.55
C ILE A 88 -2.39 -0.35 0.56
N PHE A 89 -1.43 0.11 -0.21
CA PHE A 89 -1.18 1.53 -0.46
C PHE A 89 -2.00 1.96 -1.67
N ILE A 90 -2.75 3.05 -1.54
CA ILE A 90 -3.68 3.53 -2.56
C ILE A 90 -3.28 4.94 -3.01
N SER A 91 -3.17 5.10 -4.33
CA SER A 91 -3.16 6.39 -5.00
C SER A 91 -4.35 6.44 -5.95
N GLU A 92 -5.09 7.53 -5.91
CA GLU A 92 -6.28 7.68 -6.72
C GLU A 92 -6.46 9.11 -7.26
N THR A 93 -7.18 9.16 -8.36
CA THR A 93 -7.73 10.37 -8.97
C THR A 93 -9.26 10.24 -8.99
N SER A 94 -9.95 11.14 -9.68
CA SER A 94 -11.41 11.08 -9.83
C SER A 94 -11.89 9.77 -10.46
N ASP A 95 -11.19 9.26 -11.47
CA ASP A 95 -11.65 8.13 -12.31
C ASP A 95 -10.69 6.94 -12.29
N LYS A 96 -9.46 7.11 -11.79
CA LYS A 96 -8.44 6.06 -11.74
C LYS A 96 -7.98 5.75 -10.33
N ILE A 97 -7.62 4.50 -10.11
CA ILE A 97 -7.02 4.00 -8.88
C ILE A 97 -5.81 3.15 -9.19
N SER A 98 -4.80 3.25 -8.34
CA SER A 98 -3.62 2.40 -8.33
C SER A 98 -3.42 1.88 -6.92
N GLY A 99 -2.98 0.63 -6.80
CA GLY A 99 -2.68 0.02 -5.52
C GLY A 99 -1.38 -0.76 -5.54
N LEU A 100 -0.56 -0.54 -4.51
CA LEU A 100 0.62 -1.33 -4.22
C LEU A 100 0.34 -2.16 -2.97
N ILE A 101 0.44 -3.48 -3.10
CA ILE A 101 0.10 -4.45 -2.05
C ILE A 101 1.38 -5.10 -1.58
N VAL A 102 1.54 -5.20 -0.27
CA VAL A 102 2.63 -5.93 0.39
C VAL A 102 2.03 -6.93 1.36
N SER A 103 2.22 -8.22 1.09
CA SER A 103 1.73 -9.31 1.94
C SER A 103 2.80 -9.78 2.92
N LYS A 104 2.37 -10.18 4.12
CA LYS A 104 3.18 -10.92 5.12
C LYS A 104 3.71 -12.25 4.57
N ARG A 105 3.17 -12.75 3.46
CA ARG A 105 3.64 -13.95 2.78
C ARG A 105 4.81 -13.71 1.82
N GLY A 106 5.14 -12.44 1.55
CA GLY A 106 6.26 -12.05 0.70
C GLY A 106 5.90 -11.61 -0.70
N ASP A 107 4.62 -11.72 -1.03
CA ASP A 107 4.10 -11.30 -2.32
C ASP A 107 3.94 -9.77 -2.34
N CYS A 108 4.36 -9.16 -3.44
CA CYS A 108 4.12 -7.75 -3.72
C CYS A 108 3.46 -7.61 -5.09
N SER A 109 2.38 -6.83 -5.16
CA SER A 109 1.64 -6.60 -6.40
C SER A 109 1.44 -5.11 -6.62
N LEU A 110 1.59 -4.65 -7.85
CA LEU A 110 1.28 -3.28 -8.26
C LEU A 110 0.21 -3.32 -9.36
N TYR A 111 -0.94 -2.73 -9.07
CA TYR A 111 -1.98 -2.46 -10.05
C TYR A 111 -1.99 -0.96 -10.32
N SER A 112 -1.85 -0.55 -11.57
CA SER A 112 -1.73 0.86 -11.93
C SER A 112 -2.80 1.27 -12.92
N ASN A 113 -3.30 2.49 -12.74
CA ASN A 113 -4.23 3.15 -13.66
C ASN A 113 -5.50 2.32 -13.94
N VAL A 114 -6.00 1.62 -12.92
CA VAL A 114 -7.24 0.84 -12.98
C VAL A 114 -8.41 1.82 -13.01
N ASP A 115 -9.38 1.54 -13.88
CA ASP A 115 -10.62 2.32 -13.94
C ASP A 115 -11.47 2.03 -12.71
N LYS A 116 -11.89 3.06 -11.97
CA LYS A 116 -12.73 2.87 -10.78
C LYS A 116 -14.06 2.20 -11.09
N ASP A 117 -14.59 2.40 -12.30
CA ASP A 117 -15.81 1.73 -12.75
C ASP A 117 -15.67 0.21 -12.81
N VAL A 118 -14.45 -0.34 -12.78
CA VAL A 118 -14.21 -1.78 -12.72
C VAL A 118 -14.41 -2.35 -11.32
N LEU A 119 -14.23 -1.55 -10.27
CA LEU A 119 -14.33 -2.01 -8.89
C LEU A 119 -15.78 -2.28 -8.47
N SER A 120 -16.71 -1.51 -9.02
CA SER A 120 -18.15 -1.56 -8.73
C SER A 120 -18.97 -2.46 -9.66
N LYS A 121 -18.32 -3.11 -10.64
CA LYS A 121 -18.98 -4.04 -11.58
C LYS A 121 -19.18 -5.41 -10.97
N ASP A 122 -20.17 -6.14 -11.48
CA ASP A 122 -20.27 -7.58 -11.24
C ASP A 122 -19.00 -8.26 -11.77
N PHE A 123 -18.24 -8.86 -10.87
CA PHE A 123 -16.97 -9.52 -11.19
C PHE A 123 -17.13 -10.67 -12.20
N SER A 124 -18.33 -11.26 -12.31
CA SER A 124 -18.62 -12.28 -13.32
C SER A 124 -18.66 -11.73 -14.75
N GLU A 125 -18.83 -10.42 -14.90
CA GLU A 125 -18.84 -9.70 -16.19
C GLU A 125 -17.45 -9.18 -16.59
N LEU A 126 -16.46 -9.26 -15.69
CA LEU A 126 -15.09 -8.85 -15.97
C LEU A 126 -14.33 -9.95 -16.73
N ASN A 127 -13.48 -9.53 -17.66
CA ASN A 127 -12.51 -10.46 -18.24
C ASN A 127 -11.44 -10.83 -17.21
N SER A 128 -10.85 -12.02 -17.38
CA SER A 128 -9.90 -12.59 -16.41
C SER A 128 -8.70 -11.68 -16.14
N GLU A 129 -8.31 -10.86 -17.12
CA GLU A 129 -7.18 -9.93 -17.00
C GLU A 129 -7.45 -8.75 -16.06
N LYS A 130 -8.71 -8.30 -15.92
CA LYS A 130 -9.08 -7.18 -15.03
C LYS A 130 -9.60 -7.64 -13.68
N LEU A 131 -10.07 -8.88 -13.60
CA LEU A 131 -10.66 -9.45 -12.39
C LEU A 131 -9.72 -9.34 -11.18
N LEU A 132 -8.44 -9.66 -11.37
CA LEU A 132 -7.48 -9.68 -10.26
C LEU A 132 -7.27 -8.28 -9.66
N SER A 133 -7.10 -7.26 -10.51
CA SER A 133 -6.99 -5.87 -10.05
C SER A 133 -8.29 -5.37 -9.41
N ALA A 134 -9.44 -5.82 -9.92
CA ALA A 134 -10.73 -5.42 -9.37
C ALA A 134 -10.91 -5.96 -7.95
N VAL A 135 -10.68 -7.26 -7.76
CA VAL A 135 -10.77 -7.93 -6.45
C VAL A 135 -9.76 -7.37 -5.46
N ALA A 136 -8.51 -7.19 -5.88
CA ALA A 136 -7.45 -6.70 -5.00
C ALA A 136 -7.70 -5.26 -4.52
N LEU A 137 -8.35 -4.43 -5.34
CA LEU A 137 -8.57 -3.01 -5.02
C LEU A 137 -10.00 -2.71 -4.53
N SER A 138 -10.95 -3.63 -4.59
CA SER A 138 -12.34 -3.39 -4.16
C SER A 138 -12.46 -3.05 -2.68
N VAL A 139 -11.51 -3.53 -1.86
CA VAL A 139 -11.41 -3.17 -0.42
C VAL A 139 -11.21 -1.67 -0.19
N SER A 140 -10.83 -0.91 -1.22
CA SER A 140 -10.67 0.53 -1.13
C SER A 140 -11.99 1.31 -1.24
N GLU A 141 -13.08 0.68 -1.72
CA GLU A 141 -14.42 1.29 -1.84
C GLU A 141 -15.15 1.38 -0.49
N GLU A 142 -14.79 0.52 0.47
CA GLU A 142 -15.32 0.57 1.83
C GLU A 142 -14.44 1.47 2.69
N ILE A 143 -14.83 2.74 2.83
CA ILE A 143 -14.78 3.60 4.04
C ILE A 143 -15.26 4.99 3.57
N PRO A 144 -16.53 5.37 3.82
CA PRO A 144 -16.92 6.77 3.84
C PRO A 144 -16.15 7.49 4.96
N ASP A 145 -15.75 8.74 4.71
CA ASP A 145 -15.12 9.64 5.69
C ASP A 145 -15.86 9.73 7.05
#